data_AF-A0A9D1FZC8-F1
#
_entry.id   AF-A0A9D1FZC8-F1
#
_cell.length_a   1.000
_cell.length_b   1.000
_cell.length_c   1.000
_cell.angle_alpha   90.00
_cell.angle_beta   90.00
_cell.angle_gamma   90.00
#
_symmetry.space_group_name_H-M   'P 1'
#
loop_
_entity.id
_entity.type
_entity.pdbx_description
1 polymer ?
#
loop_
_entity_poly.entity_id
_entity_poly.type
_entity_poly.pdbx_seq_one_letter_code
_entity_poly.pdbx_strand_id
1 'polypeptide(L)'
;MKKILAISLAAAFLLLAGCSGAAPGEEDATALKFTDAVSLETLTALDGKAVSIVGYMATLSPLSGKFLYLMNMPYQSCPFCVPNTTQLANTMAVYAPEGQTFGYTDQAIRVTGTLRIEDYTDEYGYAYNYRIADASYEIVDLAALSEDYALWQSIASDGVVAEINSMFDYLHFLCQWTEYQSSYTGEDGSEVVYFLYPGDVEMYLQDTGPYGYAQEAGENYFPGLIERIRAISANGLEDLVSIVESSQQVADTALAELRAGNYTYDSAADKYALQKNEDLYNEWYDVYSQFALWLAKWEI
;
A
#
# COMPACT_ATOMS: atom_id res chain seq x y z
N MET A 1 -32.35 42.33 -71.80
CA MET A 1 -31.81 43.52 -71.10
C MET A 1 -31.39 43.11 -69.69
N LYS A 2 -30.13 43.43 -69.32
CA LYS A 2 -29.48 43.43 -67.97
C LYS A 2 -29.55 42.13 -67.14
N LYS A 3 -28.51 41.29 -66.99
CA LYS A 3 -27.13 41.43 -66.43
C LYS A 3 -27.07 41.73 -64.89
N ILE A 4 -26.42 40.78 -64.18
CA ILE A 4 -25.57 40.86 -62.95
C ILE A 4 -26.28 41.02 -61.57
N LEU A 5 -26.09 40.10 -60.60
CA LEU A 5 -24.99 40.10 -59.61
C LEU A 5 -25.07 38.92 -58.64
N ALA A 6 -23.92 38.27 -58.46
CA ALA A 6 -23.64 37.25 -57.46
C ALA A 6 -23.36 37.88 -56.09
N ILE A 7 -23.82 37.23 -55.01
CA ILE A 7 -23.20 37.36 -53.68
C ILE A 7 -23.07 35.96 -53.09
N SER A 8 -21.84 35.52 -53.05
CA SER A 8 -21.33 34.33 -52.37
C SER A 8 -21.41 34.55 -50.85
N LEU A 9 -21.99 33.61 -50.11
CA LEU A 9 -21.82 33.52 -48.66
C LEU A 9 -21.41 32.09 -48.32
N ALA A 10 -20.10 31.87 -48.26
CA ALA A 10 -19.49 30.67 -47.72
C ALA A 10 -19.71 30.68 -46.19
N ALA A 11 -20.66 29.89 -45.72
CA ALA A 11 -20.78 29.57 -44.31
C ALA A 11 -19.79 28.45 -44.00
N ALA A 12 -18.63 28.83 -43.47
CA ALA A 12 -17.67 27.91 -42.88
C ALA A 12 -18.32 27.24 -41.66
N PHE A 13 -18.71 25.96 -41.80
CA PHE A 13 -19.00 25.10 -40.66
C PHE A 13 -17.67 24.83 -39.94
N LEU A 14 -17.44 25.58 -38.86
CA LEU A 14 -16.42 25.30 -37.86
C LEU A 14 -16.72 23.92 -37.26
N LEU A 15 -15.93 22.93 -37.66
CA LEU A 15 -15.74 21.69 -36.91
C LEU A 15 -15.15 22.07 -35.55
N LEU A 16 -15.99 22.10 -34.53
CA LEU A 16 -15.54 22.01 -33.14
C LEU A 16 -15.00 20.59 -32.95
N ALA A 17 -13.73 20.40 -33.32
CA ALA A 17 -12.91 19.36 -32.76
C ALA A 17 -12.78 19.69 -31.27
N GLY A 18 -13.67 19.09 -30.45
CA GLY A 18 -13.47 19.01 -29.03
C GLY A 18 -12.20 18.20 -28.80
N CYS A 19 -11.11 18.87 -28.43
CA CYS A 19 -9.95 18.22 -27.85
C CYS A 19 -10.38 17.63 -26.50
N SER A 20 -10.89 16.40 -26.48
CA SER A 20 -10.70 15.54 -25.34
C SER A 20 -9.22 15.16 -25.36
N GLY A 21 -8.46 15.68 -24.41
CA GLY A 21 -7.10 15.22 -24.18
C GLY A 21 -7.14 13.80 -23.64
N ALA A 22 -7.23 12.81 -24.53
CA ALA A 22 -6.80 11.45 -24.26
C ALA A 22 -5.30 11.40 -24.54
N ALA A 23 -4.53 10.86 -23.60
CA ALA A 23 -3.10 10.62 -23.81
C ALA A 23 -2.94 9.61 -24.97
N PRO A 24 -1.93 9.77 -25.85
CA PRO A 24 -1.68 8.79 -26.90
C PRO A 24 -1.21 7.47 -26.26
N GLY A 25 -2.06 6.45 -26.23
CA GLY A 25 -1.73 5.11 -25.73
C GLY A 25 -2.89 4.26 -25.23
N GLU A 26 -4.06 4.84 -24.96
CA GLU A 26 -5.19 4.12 -24.33
C GLU A 26 -5.90 3.10 -25.26
N GLU A 27 -6.01 3.35 -26.57
CA GLU A 27 -6.87 2.51 -27.44
C GLU A 27 -6.23 1.22 -27.97
N ASP A 28 -4.90 1.04 -27.87
CA ASP A 28 -4.17 -0.10 -28.48
C ASP A 28 -3.42 -1.01 -27.48
N ALA A 29 -3.46 -0.73 -26.18
CA ALA A 29 -2.78 -1.54 -25.17
C ALA A 29 -3.52 -2.85 -24.89
N THR A 30 -2.81 -3.98 -24.86
CA THR A 30 -3.40 -5.28 -24.48
C THR A 30 -3.70 -5.29 -22.98
N ALA A 31 -4.97 -5.43 -22.60
CA ALA A 31 -5.37 -5.50 -21.20
C ALA A 31 -4.99 -6.86 -20.58
N LEU A 32 -4.31 -6.83 -19.44
CA LEU A 32 -3.97 -7.95 -18.57
C LEU A 32 -4.77 -7.86 -17.27
N LYS A 33 -4.96 -8.99 -16.60
CA LYS A 33 -5.57 -9.07 -15.27
C LYS A 33 -4.85 -10.11 -14.43
N PHE A 34 -4.70 -9.85 -13.14
CA PHE A 34 -4.09 -10.81 -12.21
C PHE A 34 -4.88 -12.13 -12.11
N THR A 35 -6.21 -12.07 -12.24
CA THR A 35 -7.07 -13.26 -12.24
C THR A 35 -6.97 -14.10 -13.51
N ASP A 36 -6.45 -13.54 -14.60
CA ASP A 36 -6.21 -14.31 -15.80
C ASP A 36 -4.93 -15.11 -15.51
N ALA A 37 -5.02 -16.45 -15.48
CA ALA A 37 -3.84 -17.31 -15.36
C ALA A 37 -2.99 -17.22 -16.65
N VAL A 38 -2.42 -16.04 -16.91
CA VAL A 38 -1.68 -15.71 -18.12
C VAL A 38 -0.37 -16.47 -18.08
N SER A 39 -0.17 -17.37 -19.05
CA SER A 39 1.05 -18.18 -19.11
C SER A 39 2.23 -17.33 -19.57
N LEU A 40 3.45 -17.76 -19.22
CA LEU A 40 4.69 -17.15 -19.70
C LEU A 40 4.75 -17.14 -21.24
N GLU A 41 4.16 -18.13 -21.91
CA GLU A 41 4.06 -18.14 -23.38
C GLU A 41 3.21 -16.97 -23.89
N THR A 42 2.06 -16.70 -23.25
CA THR A 42 1.22 -15.55 -23.57
C THR A 42 1.95 -14.24 -23.28
N LEU A 43 2.65 -14.12 -22.15
CA LEU A 43 3.47 -12.94 -21.84
C LEU A 43 4.62 -12.76 -22.84
N THR A 44 5.26 -13.85 -23.26
CA THR A 44 6.33 -13.85 -24.28
C THR A 44 5.81 -13.36 -25.63
N ALA A 45 4.60 -13.72 -26.01
CA ALA A 45 3.96 -13.23 -27.23
C ALA A 45 3.63 -11.73 -27.19
N LEU A 46 3.64 -11.12 -26.00
CA LEU A 46 3.40 -9.70 -25.76
C LEU A 46 4.68 -8.90 -25.52
N ASP A 47 5.86 -9.53 -25.56
CA ASP A 47 7.14 -8.84 -25.38
C ASP A 47 7.30 -7.67 -26.37
N GLY A 48 7.68 -6.51 -25.85
CA GLY A 48 7.83 -5.27 -26.58
C GLY A 48 6.52 -4.57 -26.97
N LYS A 49 5.35 -5.07 -26.55
CA LYS A 49 4.05 -4.47 -26.85
C LYS A 49 3.51 -3.64 -25.69
N ALA A 50 2.63 -2.70 -26.02
CA ALA A 50 1.88 -1.95 -25.04
C ALA A 50 0.87 -2.86 -24.31
N VAL A 51 0.89 -2.83 -22.99
CA VAL A 51 -0.05 -3.54 -22.11
C VAL A 51 -0.65 -2.58 -21.10
N SER A 52 -1.85 -2.89 -20.63
CA SER A 52 -2.46 -2.21 -19.49
C SER A 52 -2.90 -3.22 -18.43
N ILE A 53 -2.78 -2.86 -17.16
CA ILE A 53 -3.20 -3.71 -16.03
C ILE A 53 -3.69 -2.83 -14.88
N VAL A 54 -4.73 -3.27 -14.19
CA VAL A 54 -5.27 -2.60 -13.01
C VAL A 54 -4.77 -3.32 -11.76
N GLY A 55 -4.39 -2.56 -10.74
CA GLY A 55 -3.97 -3.08 -9.44
C GLY A 55 -3.69 -1.97 -8.43
N TYR A 56 -2.99 -2.32 -7.36
CA TYR A 56 -2.62 -1.43 -6.27
C TYR A 56 -1.11 -1.27 -6.17
N MET A 57 -0.63 -0.11 -5.73
CA MET A 57 0.79 0.05 -5.43
C MET A 57 1.13 -0.66 -4.12
N ALA A 58 2.18 -1.49 -4.11
CA ALA A 58 2.72 -2.04 -2.88
C ALA A 58 3.27 -0.91 -1.99
N THR A 59 3.09 -1.05 -0.67
CA THR A 59 3.60 -0.10 0.33
C THR A 59 5.13 -0.03 0.36
N LEU A 60 5.81 -1.10 -0.07
CA LEU A 60 7.27 -1.16 -0.20
C LEU A 60 7.82 -0.57 -1.52
N SER A 61 7.00 0.18 -2.27
CA SER A 61 7.48 0.85 -3.48
C SER A 61 8.55 1.90 -3.12
N PRO A 62 9.62 2.04 -3.91
CA PRO A 62 10.71 2.93 -3.55
C PRO A 62 10.30 4.39 -3.36
N LEU A 63 10.90 5.03 -2.34
CA LEU A 63 10.86 6.48 -2.17
C LEU A 63 11.43 7.22 -3.38
N SER A 64 12.30 6.57 -4.17
CA SER A 64 12.84 7.12 -5.40
C SER A 64 11.77 7.29 -6.48
N GLY A 65 10.64 6.57 -6.39
CA GLY A 65 9.54 6.58 -7.35
C GLY A 65 9.90 6.04 -8.74
N LYS A 66 11.12 5.50 -8.94
CA LYS A 66 11.60 5.01 -10.24
C LYS A 66 10.84 3.79 -10.74
N PHE A 67 10.35 3.00 -9.80
CA PHE A 67 9.47 1.88 -10.08
C PHE A 67 8.48 1.71 -8.93
N LEU A 68 7.48 0.88 -9.14
CA LEU A 68 6.53 0.41 -8.14
C LEU A 68 6.33 -1.09 -8.34
N TYR A 69 5.87 -1.76 -7.29
CA TYR A 69 5.26 -3.07 -7.45
C TYR A 69 3.75 -2.91 -7.54
N LEU A 70 3.17 -3.39 -8.62
CA LEU A 70 1.73 -3.44 -8.83
C LEU A 70 1.21 -4.79 -8.30
N MET A 71 0.25 -4.74 -7.40
CA MET A 71 -0.30 -5.88 -6.68
C MET A 71 -1.79 -6.06 -7.03
N ASN A 72 -2.30 -7.27 -6.90
CA ASN A 72 -3.74 -7.56 -7.01
C ASN A 72 -4.52 -7.19 -5.73
N MET A 73 -3.85 -7.16 -4.57
CA MET A 73 -4.43 -6.79 -3.28
C MET A 73 -3.86 -5.48 -2.75
N PRO A 74 -4.68 -4.65 -2.09
CA PRO A 74 -4.19 -3.42 -1.48
C PRO A 74 -3.37 -3.70 -0.21
N TYR A 75 -2.42 -2.82 0.09
CA TYR A 75 -1.53 -2.90 1.27
C TYR A 75 -0.74 -4.22 1.41
N GLN A 76 -0.59 -4.99 0.33
CA GLN A 76 0.24 -6.18 0.36
C GLN A 76 1.71 -5.77 0.50
N SER A 77 2.33 -6.20 1.60
CA SER A 77 3.72 -5.85 1.96
C SER A 77 4.75 -6.71 1.23
N CYS A 78 4.42 -7.93 0.83
CA CYS A 78 5.36 -8.85 0.19
C CYS A 78 5.16 -8.87 -1.33
N PRO A 79 6.03 -8.19 -2.11
CA PRO A 79 5.91 -8.17 -3.56
C PRO A 79 6.24 -9.52 -4.21
N PHE A 80 7.02 -10.40 -3.58
CA PHE A 80 7.45 -11.65 -4.24
C PHE A 80 7.40 -12.88 -3.32
N CYS A 81 6.32 -13.03 -2.55
CA CYS A 81 6.16 -14.22 -1.70
C CYS A 81 6.15 -15.55 -2.46
N VAL A 82 6.03 -15.51 -3.80
CA VAL A 82 6.43 -16.60 -4.70
C VAL A 82 7.19 -16.01 -5.90
N PRO A 83 8.54 -15.93 -5.87
CA PRO A 83 9.31 -15.41 -6.99
C PRO A 83 9.37 -16.42 -8.15
N ASN A 84 9.54 -15.93 -9.39
CA ASN A 84 9.85 -16.75 -10.57
C ASN A 84 8.81 -17.82 -10.95
N THR A 85 7.53 -17.47 -10.91
CA THR A 85 6.47 -18.29 -11.49
C THR A 85 6.36 -18.08 -13.01
N THR A 86 5.84 -19.09 -13.72
CA THR A 86 5.54 -19.03 -15.16
C THR A 86 4.14 -18.49 -15.45
N GLN A 87 3.45 -17.98 -14.44
CA GLN A 87 2.15 -17.34 -14.56
C GLN A 87 2.28 -15.87 -14.17
N LEU A 88 1.38 -15.03 -14.67
CA LEU A 88 1.21 -13.70 -14.11
C LEU A 88 0.92 -13.84 -12.61
N ALA A 89 1.94 -13.55 -11.82
CA ALA A 89 1.86 -13.60 -10.36
C ALA A 89 0.99 -12.44 -9.86
N ASN A 90 0.66 -12.48 -8.58
CA ASN A 90 -0.02 -11.41 -7.84
C ASN A 90 0.76 -10.07 -7.78
N THR A 91 1.89 -9.98 -8.49
CA THR A 91 2.79 -8.83 -8.51
C THR A 91 3.42 -8.62 -9.88
N MET A 92 3.54 -7.35 -10.27
CA MET A 92 4.37 -6.91 -11.41
C MET A 92 5.28 -5.75 -11.00
N ALA A 93 6.56 -5.83 -11.36
CA ALA A 93 7.42 -4.65 -11.31
C ALA A 93 7.09 -3.70 -12.48
N VAL A 94 6.90 -2.42 -12.18
CA VAL A 94 6.50 -1.38 -13.13
C VAL A 94 7.47 -0.21 -13.03
N TYR A 95 8.10 0.15 -14.14
CA TYR A 95 9.13 1.20 -14.20
C TYR A 95 8.61 2.46 -14.88
N ALA A 96 8.88 3.60 -14.26
CA ALA A 96 8.65 4.90 -14.90
C ALA A 96 9.61 5.09 -16.08
N PRO A 97 9.26 5.92 -17.07
CA PRO A 97 10.20 6.37 -18.09
C PRO A 97 11.43 7.02 -17.46
N GLU A 98 12.55 7.00 -18.17
CA GLU A 98 13.79 7.62 -17.70
C GLU A 98 13.57 9.09 -17.29
N GLY A 99 14.01 9.44 -16.08
CA GLY A 99 13.86 10.78 -15.51
C GLY A 99 12.47 11.11 -14.93
N GLN A 100 11.51 10.18 -14.99
CA GLN A 100 10.20 10.32 -14.36
C GLN A 100 10.10 9.49 -13.08
N THR A 101 9.11 9.82 -12.25
CA THR A 101 8.84 9.13 -10.97
C THR A 101 7.34 8.99 -10.76
N PHE A 102 6.94 7.94 -10.05
CA PHE A 102 5.58 7.74 -9.58
C PHE A 102 5.37 8.42 -8.24
N GLY A 103 4.21 9.06 -8.06
CA GLY A 103 3.69 9.38 -6.74
C GLY A 103 2.92 8.18 -6.17
N TYR A 104 3.05 7.92 -4.87
CA TYR A 104 2.31 6.84 -4.21
C TYR A 104 0.81 7.17 -4.10
N THR A 105 -0.04 6.13 -4.14
CA THR A 105 -1.48 6.22 -3.88
C THR A 105 -2.01 4.87 -3.39
N ASP A 106 -2.96 4.92 -2.45
CA ASP A 106 -3.67 3.75 -1.93
C ASP A 106 -4.86 3.34 -2.82
N GLN A 107 -5.25 4.22 -3.75
CA GLN A 107 -6.31 3.96 -4.72
C GLN A 107 -5.83 2.99 -5.81
N ALA A 108 -6.78 2.26 -6.40
CA ALA A 108 -6.46 1.42 -7.54
C ALA A 108 -5.99 2.26 -8.73
N ILE A 109 -5.01 1.74 -9.45
CA ILE A 109 -4.41 2.39 -10.60
C ILE A 109 -4.47 1.48 -11.82
N ARG A 110 -4.60 2.09 -13.00
CA ARG A 110 -4.33 1.45 -14.28
C ARG A 110 -2.94 1.86 -14.68
N VAL A 111 -2.06 0.88 -14.78
CA VAL A 111 -0.73 1.04 -15.35
C VAL A 111 -0.82 0.75 -16.84
N THR A 112 -0.24 1.62 -17.66
CA THR A 112 -0.05 1.41 -19.09
C THR A 112 1.42 1.60 -19.43
N GLY A 113 2.02 0.62 -20.10
CA GLY A 113 3.44 0.66 -20.49
C GLY A 113 3.81 -0.48 -21.43
N THR A 114 5.10 -0.72 -21.61
CA THR A 114 5.62 -1.76 -22.51
C THR A 114 5.97 -3.02 -21.72
N LEU A 115 5.38 -4.17 -22.06
CA LEU A 115 5.79 -5.44 -21.46
C LEU A 115 7.20 -5.81 -21.94
N ARG A 116 8.07 -6.18 -21.01
CA ARG A 116 9.42 -6.68 -21.28
C ARG A 116 9.58 -8.08 -20.69
N ILE A 117 10.07 -9.02 -21.49
CA ILE A 117 10.46 -10.36 -21.06
C ILE A 117 11.99 -10.43 -21.04
N GLU A 118 12.55 -10.23 -19.85
CA GLU A 118 13.99 -10.20 -19.61
C GLU A 118 14.28 -10.50 -18.15
N ASP A 119 15.42 -11.12 -17.88
CA ASP A 119 15.94 -11.23 -16.51
C ASP A 119 16.35 -9.84 -16.02
N TYR A 120 15.75 -9.41 -14.92
CA TYR A 120 16.01 -8.11 -14.32
C TYR A 120 16.17 -8.27 -12.81
N THR A 121 17.04 -7.46 -12.21
CA THR A 121 17.21 -7.36 -10.76
C THR A 121 17.10 -5.91 -10.35
N ASP A 122 16.19 -5.61 -9.43
CA ASP A 122 15.95 -4.25 -8.96
C ASP A 122 16.94 -3.79 -7.88
N GLU A 123 16.76 -2.55 -7.42
CA GLU A 123 17.64 -1.94 -6.42
C GLU A 123 17.52 -2.56 -5.02
N TYR A 124 16.47 -3.36 -4.79
CA TYR A 124 16.28 -4.14 -3.57
C TYR A 124 16.80 -5.58 -3.70
N GLY A 125 17.31 -5.95 -4.88
CA GLY A 125 17.86 -7.27 -5.15
C GLY A 125 16.79 -8.32 -5.49
N TYR A 126 15.53 -7.94 -5.71
CA TYR A 126 14.54 -8.88 -6.21
C TYR A 126 14.76 -9.12 -7.70
N ALA A 127 14.73 -10.40 -8.09
CA ALA A 127 14.89 -10.83 -9.47
C ALA A 127 13.57 -11.35 -10.04
N TYR A 128 13.29 -10.98 -11.28
CA TYR A 128 12.11 -11.42 -12.04
C TYR A 128 12.43 -11.43 -13.54
N ASN A 129 11.63 -12.15 -14.30
CA ASN A 129 11.81 -12.41 -15.74
C ASN A 129 10.84 -11.64 -16.64
N TYR A 130 9.98 -10.80 -16.06
CA TYR A 130 9.13 -9.87 -16.79
C TYR A 130 8.82 -8.61 -15.98
N ARG A 131 8.58 -7.48 -16.67
CA ARG A 131 8.20 -6.20 -16.07
C ARG A 131 7.41 -5.34 -17.05
N ILE A 132 6.77 -4.28 -16.56
CA ILE A 132 6.25 -3.21 -17.41
C ILE A 132 7.25 -2.05 -17.37
N ALA A 133 7.75 -1.67 -18.54
CA ALA A 133 8.70 -0.57 -18.72
C ALA A 133 8.02 0.67 -19.30
N ASP A 134 8.66 1.83 -19.14
CA ASP A 134 8.22 3.10 -19.74
C ASP A 134 6.75 3.41 -19.42
N ALA A 135 6.36 3.14 -18.18
CA ALA A 135 4.96 3.08 -17.78
C ALA A 135 4.46 4.39 -17.17
N SER A 136 3.18 4.66 -17.38
CA SER A 136 2.45 5.69 -16.64
C SER A 136 1.28 5.04 -15.91
N TYR A 137 0.73 5.73 -14.92
CA TYR A 137 -0.49 5.29 -14.27
C TYR A 137 -1.51 6.40 -14.18
N GLU A 138 -2.76 5.98 -14.06
CA GLU A 138 -3.90 6.82 -13.70
C GLU A 138 -4.70 6.15 -12.59
N ILE A 139 -5.34 6.94 -11.74
CA ILE A 139 -6.29 6.42 -10.75
C ILE A 139 -7.53 5.95 -11.50
N VAL A 140 -7.95 4.71 -11.24
CA VAL A 140 -9.15 4.14 -11.85
C VAL A 140 -10.34 4.43 -10.96
N ASP A 141 -11.42 4.92 -11.57
CA ASP A 141 -12.72 4.94 -10.92
C ASP A 141 -13.34 3.54 -10.95
N LEU A 142 -13.00 2.72 -9.95
CA LEU A 142 -13.58 1.38 -9.80
C LEU A 142 -15.05 1.43 -9.36
N ALA A 143 -15.58 2.58 -8.92
CA ALA A 143 -16.98 2.69 -8.52
C ALA A 143 -17.94 2.41 -9.68
N ALA A 144 -17.47 2.57 -10.92
CA ALA A 144 -18.21 2.18 -12.11
C ALA A 144 -18.33 0.65 -12.29
N LEU A 145 -17.54 -0.16 -11.56
CA LEU A 145 -17.49 -1.62 -11.70
C LEU A 145 -18.37 -2.36 -10.68
N SER A 146 -18.41 -1.93 -9.42
CA SER A 146 -19.29 -2.49 -8.39
C SER A 146 -19.48 -1.53 -7.19
N GLU A 147 -20.53 -1.77 -6.41
CA GLU A 147 -20.77 -1.06 -5.14
C GLU A 147 -19.65 -1.34 -4.11
N ASP A 148 -19.11 -2.56 -4.10
CA ASP A 148 -17.98 -2.94 -3.24
C ASP A 148 -16.73 -2.10 -3.57
N TYR A 149 -16.40 -1.94 -4.85
CA TYR A 149 -15.27 -1.12 -5.24
C TYR A 149 -15.49 0.37 -5.01
N ALA A 150 -16.74 0.86 -5.08
CA ALA A 150 -17.06 2.23 -4.66
C ALA A 150 -16.78 2.45 -3.16
N LEU A 151 -17.09 1.45 -2.34
CA LEU A 151 -16.78 1.48 -0.91
C LEU A 151 -15.27 1.42 -0.67
N TRP A 152 -14.53 0.56 -1.37
CA TRP A 152 -13.07 0.53 -1.32
C TRP A 152 -12.45 1.90 -1.70
N GLN A 153 -12.92 2.50 -2.79
CA GLN A 153 -12.42 3.81 -3.23
C GLN A 153 -12.65 4.88 -2.16
N SER A 154 -13.81 4.85 -1.51
CA SER A 154 -14.16 5.80 -0.44
C SER A 154 -13.24 5.65 0.77
N ILE A 155 -12.91 4.41 1.17
CA ILE A 155 -12.05 4.17 2.32
C ILE A 155 -10.55 4.41 2.02
N ALA A 156 -10.09 4.03 0.83
CA ALA A 156 -8.71 4.24 0.40
C ALA A 156 -8.40 5.73 0.19
N SER A 157 -9.31 6.48 -0.43
CA SER A 157 -9.12 7.93 -0.65
C SER A 157 -9.18 8.76 0.62
N ASP A 158 -9.90 8.29 1.64
CA ASP A 158 -9.91 8.92 2.96
C ASP A 158 -8.56 8.76 3.66
N GLY A 159 -7.85 7.65 3.46
CA GLY A 159 -6.56 7.34 4.08
C GLY A 159 -6.65 6.64 5.42
N VAL A 160 -7.85 6.25 5.88
CA VAL A 160 -8.02 5.47 7.11
C VAL A 160 -7.35 4.10 7.03
N VAL A 161 -7.20 3.50 5.84
CA VAL A 161 -6.51 2.21 5.69
C VAL A 161 -5.02 2.35 6.01
N ALA A 162 -4.38 3.46 5.63
CA ALA A 162 -2.99 3.74 5.99
C ALA A 162 -2.85 3.91 7.50
N GLU A 163 -3.78 4.65 8.12
CA GLU A 163 -3.83 4.85 9.55
C GLU A 163 -4.04 3.52 10.33
N ILE A 164 -4.84 2.60 9.81
CA ILE A 164 -5.01 1.25 10.38
C ILE A 164 -3.71 0.43 10.26
N ASN A 165 -2.92 0.61 9.20
CA ASN A 165 -1.59 -0.01 9.13
C ASN A 165 -0.66 0.55 10.21
N SER A 166 -0.63 1.87 10.41
CA SER A 166 0.13 2.50 11.51
C SER A 166 -0.33 2.03 12.89
N MET A 167 -1.63 1.83 13.09
CA MET A 167 -2.18 1.19 14.29
C MET A 167 -1.57 -0.21 14.51
N PHE A 168 -1.41 -1.04 13.47
CA PHE A 168 -0.82 -2.37 13.63
C PHE A 168 0.69 -2.33 13.92
N ASP A 169 1.42 -1.35 13.40
CA ASP A 169 2.81 -1.10 13.78
C ASP A 169 2.91 -0.74 15.27
N TYR A 170 2.02 0.13 15.74
CA TYR A 170 1.90 0.48 17.16
C TYR A 170 1.55 -0.72 18.04
N LEU A 171 0.58 -1.55 17.65
CA LEU A 171 0.24 -2.75 18.42
C LEU A 171 1.41 -3.73 18.46
N HIS A 172 2.08 -3.97 17.34
CA HIS A 172 3.25 -4.87 17.30
C HIS A 172 4.34 -4.35 18.24
N PHE A 173 4.60 -3.04 18.22
CA PHE A 173 5.51 -2.40 19.17
C PHE A 173 5.09 -2.67 20.61
N LEU A 174 3.85 -2.42 21.00
CA LEU A 174 3.39 -2.70 22.37
C LEU A 174 3.54 -4.18 22.77
N CYS A 175 3.23 -5.09 21.85
CA CYS A 175 3.22 -6.52 22.13
C CYS A 175 4.62 -7.13 22.11
N GLN A 176 5.59 -6.51 21.43
CA GLN A 176 6.91 -7.07 21.15
C GLN A 176 8.07 -6.06 21.35
N TRP A 177 7.88 -4.97 22.09
CA TRP A 177 8.92 -3.91 22.25
C TRP A 177 10.26 -4.44 22.74
N THR A 178 10.27 -5.56 23.46
CA THR A 178 11.49 -6.22 23.90
C THR A 178 12.39 -6.63 22.74
N GLU A 179 11.81 -6.97 21.59
CA GLU A 179 12.53 -7.38 20.38
C GLU A 179 13.14 -6.20 19.60
N TYR A 180 12.74 -4.97 19.91
CA TYR A 180 13.20 -3.78 19.20
C TYR A 180 14.60 -3.41 19.66
N GLN A 181 15.43 -3.03 18.69
CA GLN A 181 16.79 -2.57 18.90
C GLN A 181 16.94 -1.12 18.44
N SER A 182 17.79 -0.39 19.14
CA SER A 182 18.24 0.95 18.77
C SER A 182 19.76 0.97 18.75
N SER A 183 20.34 1.93 18.03
CA SER A 183 21.79 2.10 18.00
C SER A 183 22.21 3.56 18.09
N TYR A 184 23.42 3.79 18.58
CA TYR A 184 24.09 5.08 18.51
C TYR A 184 25.57 4.90 18.21
N THR A 185 26.18 5.95 17.64
CA THR A 185 27.63 5.98 17.42
C THR A 185 28.33 6.52 18.67
N GLY A 186 29.20 5.72 19.27
CA GLY A 186 30.04 6.09 20.40
C GLY A 186 31.07 7.15 20.03
N GLU A 187 31.69 7.76 21.04
CA GLU A 187 32.72 8.80 20.86
C GLU A 187 33.95 8.30 20.08
N ASP A 188 34.20 7.00 20.10
CA ASP A 188 35.27 6.32 19.36
C ASP A 188 34.87 5.91 17.93
N GLY A 189 33.65 6.26 17.50
CA GLY A 189 33.10 5.88 16.19
C GLY A 189 32.56 4.46 16.13
N SER A 190 32.55 3.71 17.23
CA SER A 190 31.90 2.38 17.28
C SER A 190 30.37 2.52 17.26
N GLU A 191 29.69 1.56 16.64
CA GLU A 191 28.24 1.46 16.74
C GLU A 191 27.87 0.61 17.96
N VAL A 192 27.06 1.16 18.86
CA VAL A 192 26.52 0.47 20.03
C VAL A 192 25.06 0.17 19.75
N VAL A 193 24.70 -1.12 19.75
CA VAL A 193 23.33 -1.61 19.57
C VAL A 193 22.81 -2.10 20.92
N TYR A 194 21.59 -1.71 21.27
CA TYR A 194 20.93 -2.10 22.52
C TYR A 194 19.46 -2.41 22.27
N PHE A 195 18.89 -3.32 23.07
CA PHE A 195 17.45 -3.55 23.09
C PHE A 195 16.74 -2.43 23.86
N LEU A 196 15.48 -2.17 23.54
CA LEU A 196 14.70 -1.18 24.27
C LEU A 196 14.47 -1.59 25.73
N TYR A 197 14.52 -0.61 26.62
CA TYR A 197 14.16 -0.73 28.03
C TYR A 197 12.75 -0.16 28.24
N PRO A 198 12.04 -0.53 29.34
CA PRO A 198 10.70 -0.02 29.60
C PRO A 198 10.60 1.52 29.58
N GLY A 199 11.65 2.21 30.03
CA GLY A 199 11.72 3.68 29.97
C GLY A 199 11.77 4.22 28.55
N ASP A 200 12.41 3.51 27.62
CA ASP A 200 12.41 3.87 26.20
C ASP A 200 11.02 3.73 25.61
N VAL A 201 10.32 2.65 25.95
CA VAL A 201 8.93 2.43 25.52
C VAL A 201 8.05 3.60 25.92
N GLU A 202 8.11 4.02 27.19
CA GLU A 202 7.35 5.18 27.67
C GLU A 202 7.73 6.49 26.96
N MET A 203 8.99 6.65 26.52
CA MET A 203 9.39 7.79 25.70
C MET A 203 8.76 7.72 24.30
N TYR A 204 8.77 6.57 23.64
CA TYR A 204 8.11 6.39 22.34
C TYR A 204 6.61 6.69 22.43
N LEU A 205 5.93 6.26 23.50
CA LEU A 205 4.51 6.54 23.73
C LEU A 205 4.20 8.04 23.96
N GLN A 206 5.20 8.87 24.22
CA GLN A 206 5.06 10.32 24.44
C GLN A 206 5.66 11.15 23.30
N ASP A 207 6.38 10.51 22.38
CA ASP A 207 7.05 11.18 21.28
C ASP A 207 6.05 11.50 20.15
N THR A 208 5.97 12.79 19.81
CA THR A 208 5.17 13.32 18.69
C THR A 208 5.96 13.40 17.38
N GLY A 209 7.21 12.93 17.39
CA GLY A 209 8.07 12.82 16.23
C GLY A 209 7.61 11.71 15.26
N PRO A 210 8.24 11.61 14.09
CA PRO A 210 7.85 10.68 13.03
C PRO A 210 8.06 9.19 13.36
N TYR A 211 8.75 8.89 14.47
CA TYR A 211 8.99 7.52 14.94
C TYR A 211 8.33 7.24 16.30
N GLY A 212 7.65 8.25 16.85
CA GLY A 212 6.93 8.13 18.12
C GLY A 212 5.50 7.64 17.93
N TYR A 213 4.89 7.24 19.04
CA TYR A 213 3.53 6.68 19.09
C TYR A 213 2.58 7.54 19.94
N ALA A 214 2.88 8.83 20.15
CA ALA A 214 2.04 9.69 20.99
C ALA A 214 0.62 9.87 20.45
N GLN A 215 0.43 9.80 19.14
CA GLN A 215 -0.89 9.87 18.51
C GLN A 215 -1.68 8.59 18.81
N GLU A 216 -1.08 7.43 18.57
CA GLU A 216 -1.67 6.11 18.73
C GLU A 216 -1.95 5.77 20.20
N ALA A 217 -1.09 6.25 21.11
CA ALA A 217 -1.26 6.10 22.56
C ALA A 217 -2.36 7.00 23.16
N GLY A 218 -2.95 7.91 22.37
CA GLY A 218 -3.99 8.82 22.85
C GLY A 218 -5.33 8.12 23.13
N GLU A 219 -6.04 8.55 24.18
CA GLU A 219 -7.33 7.95 24.58
C GLU A 219 -8.40 7.94 23.48
N ASN A 220 -8.33 8.90 22.54
CA ASN A 220 -9.28 9.05 21.44
C ASN A 220 -8.82 8.41 20.13
N TYR A 221 -7.66 7.74 20.11
CA TYR A 221 -7.12 7.17 18.88
C TYR A 221 -8.07 6.14 18.25
N PHE A 222 -8.30 5.02 18.93
CA PHE A 222 -9.21 3.97 18.46
C PHE A 222 -10.67 4.45 18.31
N PRO A 223 -11.27 5.16 19.29
CA PRO A 223 -12.61 5.73 19.11
C PRO A 223 -12.71 6.64 17.89
N GLY A 224 -11.71 7.49 17.66
CA GLY A 224 -11.66 8.38 16.50
C GLY A 224 -11.57 7.64 15.18
N LEU A 225 -10.80 6.54 15.11
CA LEU A 225 -10.77 5.66 13.94
C LEU A 225 -12.13 5.04 13.66
N ILE A 226 -12.80 4.53 14.70
CA ILE A 226 -14.14 3.93 14.57
C ILE A 226 -15.16 4.96 14.07
N GLU A 227 -15.15 6.16 14.64
CA GLU A 227 -16.02 7.26 14.19
C GLU A 227 -15.75 7.63 12.73
N ARG A 228 -14.48 7.70 12.33
CA ARG A 228 -14.07 7.97 10.95
C ARG A 228 -14.54 6.89 9.98
N ILE A 229 -14.37 5.61 10.33
CA ILE A 229 -14.85 4.48 9.51
C ILE A 229 -16.38 4.56 9.31
N ARG A 230 -17.13 4.78 10.40
CA ARG A 230 -18.60 4.89 10.34
C ARG A 230 -19.07 6.15 9.61
N ALA A 231 -18.26 7.21 9.57
CA ALA A 231 -18.54 8.40 8.77
C ALA A 231 -18.39 8.13 7.26
N ILE A 232 -17.49 7.22 6.85
CA ILE A 232 -17.34 6.77 5.46
C ILE A 232 -18.52 5.87 5.06
N SER A 233 -18.85 4.89 5.89
CA SER A 233 -19.99 4.01 5.66
C SER A 233 -20.62 3.57 6.98
N ALA A 234 -21.87 4.00 7.19
CA ALA A 234 -22.56 3.83 8.47
C ALA A 234 -22.70 2.38 8.94
N ASN A 235 -22.80 1.41 8.00
CA ASN A 235 -22.93 -0.01 8.33
C ASN A 235 -22.11 -0.94 7.40
N GLY A 236 -21.51 -0.41 6.32
CA GLY A 236 -20.83 -1.25 5.32
C GLY A 236 -19.43 -1.72 5.72
N LEU A 237 -18.92 -1.24 6.85
CA LEU A 237 -17.55 -1.47 7.32
C LEU A 237 -17.51 -1.94 8.79
N GLU A 238 -18.60 -2.51 9.31
CA GLU A 238 -18.66 -2.95 10.72
C GLU A 238 -17.72 -4.13 11.03
N ASP A 239 -17.30 -4.89 10.01
CA ASP A 239 -16.24 -5.87 10.14
C ASP A 239 -14.88 -5.21 10.39
N LEU A 240 -14.56 -4.11 9.70
CA LEU A 240 -13.38 -3.30 9.96
C LEU A 240 -13.44 -2.61 11.33
N VAL A 241 -14.61 -2.09 11.71
CA VAL A 241 -14.82 -1.53 13.06
C VAL A 241 -14.54 -2.58 14.13
N SER A 242 -15.04 -3.81 13.97
CA SER A 242 -14.80 -4.90 14.92
C SER A 242 -13.32 -5.23 15.06
N ILE A 243 -12.55 -5.13 13.97
CA ILE A 243 -11.09 -5.30 13.99
C ILE A 243 -10.44 -4.17 14.82
N VAL A 244 -10.83 -2.91 14.61
CA VAL A 244 -10.28 -1.78 15.39
C VAL A 244 -10.64 -1.88 16.87
N GLU A 245 -11.87 -2.27 17.21
CA GLU A 245 -12.30 -2.52 18.60
C GLU A 245 -11.51 -3.66 19.26
N SER A 246 -11.21 -4.71 18.51
CA SER A 246 -10.37 -5.82 19.01
C SER A 246 -8.92 -5.37 19.19
N SER A 247 -8.37 -4.61 18.24
CA SER A 247 -7.04 -4.03 18.33
C SER A 247 -6.89 -3.09 19.54
N GLN A 248 -7.94 -2.32 19.87
CA GLN A 248 -7.95 -1.50 21.08
C GLN A 248 -7.81 -2.36 22.35
N GLN A 249 -8.51 -3.49 22.42
CA GLN A 249 -8.41 -4.41 23.58
C GLN A 249 -7.00 -5.00 23.73
N VAL A 250 -6.35 -5.33 22.60
CA VAL A 250 -4.94 -5.80 22.60
C VAL A 250 -4.01 -4.69 23.11
N ALA A 251 -4.16 -3.47 22.60
CA ALA A 251 -3.35 -2.33 23.05
C ALA A 251 -3.53 -2.02 24.54
N ASP A 252 -4.78 -2.00 25.02
CA ASP A 252 -5.11 -1.79 26.43
C ASP A 252 -4.47 -2.86 27.33
N THR A 253 -4.50 -4.13 26.88
CA THR A 253 -3.89 -5.25 27.59
C THR A 253 -2.37 -5.12 27.64
N ALA A 254 -1.72 -4.87 26.51
CA ALA A 254 -0.27 -4.72 26.44
C ALA A 254 0.23 -3.53 27.28
N LEU A 255 -0.47 -2.38 27.23
CA LEU A 255 -0.19 -1.22 28.07
C LEU A 255 -0.36 -1.51 29.56
N ALA A 256 -1.39 -2.28 29.94
CA ALA A 256 -1.59 -2.69 31.32
C ALA A 256 -0.44 -3.57 31.83
N GLU A 257 0.03 -4.53 31.03
CA GLU A 257 1.18 -5.38 31.35
C GLU A 257 2.49 -4.57 31.49
N LEU A 258 2.74 -3.62 30.58
CA LEU A 258 3.87 -2.68 30.66
C LEU A 258 3.83 -1.88 31.98
N ARG A 259 2.70 -1.22 32.26
CA ARG A 259 2.53 -0.36 33.45
C ARG A 259 2.57 -1.14 34.76
N ALA A 260 2.15 -2.40 34.74
CA ALA A 260 2.24 -3.30 35.89
C ALA A 260 3.67 -3.79 36.14
N GLY A 261 4.60 -3.58 35.21
CA GLY A 261 5.98 -4.07 35.33
C GLY A 261 6.09 -5.56 35.04
N ASN A 262 5.20 -6.13 34.22
CA ASN A 262 5.12 -7.58 33.97
C ASN A 262 6.15 -8.04 32.93
N TYR A 263 7.42 -7.79 33.23
CA TYR A 263 8.58 -8.16 32.43
C TYR A 263 9.75 -8.53 33.34
N THR A 264 10.70 -9.30 32.81
CA THR A 264 11.90 -9.73 33.55
C THR A 264 13.14 -9.37 32.74
N TYR A 265 14.18 -8.89 33.40
CA TYR A 265 15.46 -8.62 32.77
C TYR A 265 16.31 -9.89 32.65
N ASP A 266 16.77 -10.20 31.44
CA ASP A 266 17.73 -11.25 31.14
C ASP A 266 19.13 -10.63 31.00
N SER A 267 19.98 -10.85 32.01
CA SER A 267 21.36 -10.34 32.01
C SER A 267 22.29 -11.03 31.01
N ALA A 268 21.95 -12.22 30.52
CA ALA A 268 22.76 -12.92 29.53
C ALA A 268 22.51 -12.38 28.11
N ALA A 269 21.27 -11.97 27.83
CA ALA A 269 20.86 -11.35 26.57
C ALA A 269 20.94 -9.82 26.58
N ASP A 270 21.15 -9.19 27.75
CA ASP A 270 21.06 -7.73 27.96
C ASP A 270 19.74 -7.15 27.41
N LYS A 271 18.64 -7.78 27.83
CA LYS A 271 17.31 -7.56 27.24
C LYS A 271 16.20 -7.89 28.23
N TYR A 272 15.07 -7.21 28.13
CA TYR A 272 13.85 -7.60 28.85
C TYR A 272 13.08 -8.70 28.11
N ALA A 273 12.31 -9.48 28.85
CA ALA A 273 11.33 -10.42 28.30
C ALA A 273 9.97 -10.16 28.94
N LEU A 274 8.92 -10.10 28.11
CA LEU A 274 7.54 -9.98 28.59
C LEU A 274 7.10 -11.29 29.25
N GLN A 275 6.41 -11.20 30.38
CA GLN A 275 5.91 -12.40 31.06
C GLN A 275 4.87 -13.16 30.20
N LYS A 276 4.09 -12.43 29.41
CA LYS A 276 3.07 -12.95 28.48
C LYS A 276 3.46 -12.75 27.02
N ASN A 277 4.75 -12.92 26.68
CA ASN A 277 5.25 -12.62 25.34
C ASN A 277 4.47 -13.33 24.23
N GLU A 278 4.26 -14.64 24.37
CA GLU A 278 3.56 -15.46 23.38
C GLU A 278 2.07 -15.10 23.27
N ASP A 279 1.40 -14.87 24.40
CA ASP A 279 -0.02 -14.50 24.41
C ASP A 279 -0.24 -13.14 23.72
N LEU A 280 0.57 -12.13 24.07
CA LEU A 280 0.49 -10.79 23.45
C LEU A 280 0.78 -10.83 21.95
N TYR A 281 1.78 -11.61 21.53
CA TYR A 281 2.07 -11.81 20.11
C TYR A 281 0.90 -12.44 19.37
N ASN A 282 0.31 -13.51 19.94
CA ASN A 282 -0.79 -14.22 19.33
C ASN A 282 -2.05 -13.35 19.25
N GLU A 283 -2.36 -12.57 20.29
CA GLU A 283 -3.48 -11.62 20.28
C GLU A 283 -3.31 -10.56 19.19
N TRP A 284 -2.10 -9.97 19.04
CA TRP A 284 -1.79 -9.07 17.94
C TRP A 284 -1.91 -9.77 16.57
N TYR A 285 -1.34 -10.96 16.43
CA TYR A 285 -1.34 -11.68 15.16
C TYR A 285 -2.75 -12.06 14.72
N ASP A 286 -3.62 -12.44 15.66
CA ASP A 286 -5.01 -12.77 15.39
C ASP A 286 -5.76 -11.56 14.80
N VAL A 287 -5.65 -10.37 15.41
CA VAL A 287 -6.31 -9.16 14.87
C VAL A 287 -5.68 -8.69 13.56
N TYR A 288 -4.35 -8.79 13.41
CA TYR A 288 -3.65 -8.49 12.15
C TYR A 288 -4.10 -9.43 11.02
N SER A 289 -4.24 -10.72 11.30
CA SER A 289 -4.69 -11.71 10.31
C SER A 289 -6.13 -11.45 9.84
N GLN A 290 -7.01 -11.00 10.74
CA GLN A 290 -8.37 -10.59 10.38
C GLN A 290 -8.36 -9.36 9.47
N PHE A 291 -7.48 -8.39 9.72
CA PHE A 291 -7.29 -7.26 8.82
C PHE A 291 -6.75 -7.67 7.45
N ALA A 292 -5.78 -8.59 7.40
CA ALA A 292 -5.29 -9.13 6.14
C ALA A 292 -6.40 -9.85 5.35
N LEU A 293 -7.25 -10.63 6.02
CA LEU A 293 -8.43 -11.26 5.41
C LEU A 293 -9.48 -10.24 4.97
N TRP A 294 -9.62 -9.12 5.69
CA TRP A 294 -10.48 -8.02 5.29
C TRP A 294 -9.95 -7.34 4.02
N LEU A 295 -8.64 -7.09 3.92
CA LEU A 295 -8.00 -6.54 2.72
C LEU A 295 -8.18 -7.45 1.50
N ALA A 296 -8.12 -8.77 1.69
CA ALA A 296 -8.28 -9.75 0.62
C ALA A 296 -9.67 -9.70 -0.07
N LYS A 297 -10.68 -9.10 0.57
CA LYS A 297 -12.01 -8.90 -0.05
C LYS A 297 -11.97 -7.90 -1.22
N TRP A 298 -10.91 -7.10 -1.32
CA TRP A 298 -10.73 -6.03 -2.32
C TRP A 298 -9.76 -6.42 -3.45
N GLU A 299 -9.43 -7.70 -3.56
CA GLU A 299 -8.58 -8.26 -4.63
C GLU A 299 -9.19 -8.04 -6.02
N ILE A 300 -8.36 -7.65 -7.00
CA ILE A 300 -8.73 -7.38 -8.40
C ILE A 300 -8.12 -8.40 -9.36
#